data_AF-A0A3L9XZJ2-F1
#
_entry.id   AF-A0A3L9XZJ2-F1
#
_cell.length_a   1.000
_cell.length_b   1.000
_cell.length_c   1.000
_cell.angle_alpha   90.00
_cell.angle_beta   90.00
_cell.angle_gamma   90.00
#
_symmetry.space_group_name_H-M   'P 1'
#
loop_
_entity.id
_entity.type
_entity.pdbx_description
1 polymer ?
#
loop_
_entity_poly.entity_id
_entity_poly.type
_entity_poly.pdbx_seq_one_letter_code
_entity_poly.pdbx_strand_id
1 'polypeptide(L)'
;MSEFFRQFFRDESGAITVDWVVLSAAAVSMAVAATDVLEGSIGELASDLEAQLRTQQISDSFVQFTSAHFEPFYQQDLLTVAQAEQLFTNANEMTNSAILTALENGISAMNAGTLTDAQMAELVAVASVAYQRNIVDDAVIEQFFSDIHTV
;
A
#
# COMPACT_ATOMS: atom_id res chain seq x y z
N MET A 1 -38.59 45.36 38.09
CA MET A 1 -37.82 44.68 37.04
C MET A 1 -38.02 45.27 35.64
N SER A 2 -39.04 46.10 35.37
CA SER A 2 -39.25 46.74 34.07
C SER A 2 -38.32 47.92 33.76
N GLU A 3 -37.88 48.65 34.79
CA GLU A 3 -37.18 49.92 34.60
C GLU A 3 -35.74 49.78 34.11
N PHE A 4 -35.04 48.70 34.48
CA PHE A 4 -33.68 48.43 34.01
C PHE A 4 -33.64 48.17 32.49
N PHE A 5 -34.59 47.37 31.98
CA PHE A 5 -34.71 47.12 30.54
C PHE A 5 -35.11 48.38 29.77
N ARG A 6 -36.00 49.21 30.32
CA ARG A 6 -36.37 50.51 29.71
C ARG A 6 -35.19 51.48 29.62
N GLN A 7 -34.31 51.49 30.62
CA GLN A 7 -33.13 52.34 30.62
C GLN A 7 -32.04 51.82 29.68
N PHE A 8 -31.90 50.49 29.57
CA PHE A 8 -31.00 49.82 28.64
C PHE A 8 -31.36 50.09 27.16
N PHE A 9 -32.64 49.97 26.78
CA PHE A 9 -33.09 50.28 25.41
C PHE A 9 -32.99 51.76 25.01
N ARG A 10 -32.78 52.66 25.98
CA ARG A 10 -32.70 54.12 25.77
C ARG A 10 -31.25 54.62 25.79
N ASP A 11 -30.28 53.76 26.08
CA ASP A 11 -28.85 54.12 26.18
C ASP A 11 -28.13 53.87 24.86
N GLU A 12 -27.99 54.92 24.05
CA GLU A 12 -27.33 54.87 22.74
C GLU A 12 -25.80 54.73 22.82
N SER A 13 -25.19 55.06 23.97
CA SER A 13 -23.73 54.95 24.15
C SER A 13 -23.28 53.52 24.43
N GLY A 14 -24.15 52.69 25.02
CA GLY A 14 -23.92 51.26 25.22
C GLY A 14 -24.26 50.38 24.01
N ALA A 15 -24.99 50.90 23.02
CA ALA A 15 -25.45 50.13 21.87
C ALA A 15 -24.30 49.64 20.96
N ILE A 16 -23.28 50.48 20.75
CA ILE A 16 -22.10 50.16 19.90
C ILE A 16 -21.20 49.09 20.55
N THR A 17 -21.08 49.08 21.87
CA THR A 17 -20.24 48.08 22.56
C THR A 17 -20.92 46.73 22.63
N VAL A 18 -22.26 46.71 22.66
CA VAL A 18 -23.06 45.47 22.61
C VAL A 18 -23.00 44.84 21.22
N ASP A 19 -23.05 45.61 20.14
CA ASP A 19 -22.97 45.07 18.76
C ASP A 19 -21.65 44.32 18.50
N TRP A 20 -20.51 44.88 18.94
CA TRP A 20 -19.21 44.23 18.76
C TRP A 20 -19.10 42.91 19.54
N VAL A 21 -19.72 42.82 20.72
CA VAL A 21 -19.77 41.58 21.50
C VAL A 21 -20.68 40.56 20.83
N VAL A 22 -21.82 40.97 20.28
CA VAL A 22 -22.73 40.08 19.55
C VAL A 22 -22.10 39.55 18.27
N LEU A 23 -21.42 40.40 17.51
CA LEU A 23 -20.70 40.00 16.29
C LEU A 23 -19.55 39.03 16.61
N SER A 24 -18.78 39.30 17.67
CA SER A 24 -17.70 38.42 18.11
C SER A 24 -18.23 37.08 18.62
N ALA A 25 -19.33 37.10 19.38
CA ALA A 25 -20.00 35.88 19.84
C ALA A 25 -20.52 35.06 18.66
N ALA A 26 -21.14 35.70 17.67
CA ALA A 26 -21.59 35.04 16.44
C ALA A 26 -20.42 34.42 15.65
N ALA A 27 -19.29 35.12 15.56
CA ALA A 27 -18.09 34.59 14.90
C ALA A 27 -17.53 33.34 15.62
N VAL A 28 -17.48 33.36 16.95
CA VAL A 28 -17.05 32.20 17.75
C VAL A 28 -18.02 31.03 17.59
N SER A 29 -19.34 31.28 17.60
CA SER A 29 -20.35 30.24 17.36
C SER A 29 -20.21 29.61 15.97
N MET A 30 -19.93 30.42 14.95
CA MET A 30 -19.70 29.90 13.60
C MET A 30 -18.42 29.08 13.49
N ALA A 31 -17.35 29.47 14.21
CA ALA A 31 -16.11 28.71 14.27
C ALA A 31 -16.31 27.33 14.91
N VAL A 32 -17.05 27.26 16.02
CA VAL A 32 -17.39 25.98 16.68
C VAL A 32 -18.21 25.09 15.75
N ALA A 33 -19.21 25.65 15.06
CA ALA A 33 -20.02 24.89 14.10
C ALA A 33 -19.21 24.41 12.88
N ALA A 34 -18.21 25.18 12.44
CA ALA A 34 -17.34 24.78 11.34
C ALA A 34 -16.41 23.61 11.74
N THR A 35 -16.00 23.51 13.01
CA THR A 35 -15.14 22.42 13.49
C THR A 35 -15.82 21.06 13.31
N ASP A 36 -17.11 20.93 13.66
CA ASP A 36 -17.85 19.67 13.50
C ASP A 36 -17.86 19.19 12.03
N VAL A 37 -18.02 20.12 11.09
CA VAL A 37 -17.99 19.82 9.65
C VAL A 37 -16.58 19.41 9.20
N LEU A 38 -15.55 20.10 9.69
CA LEU A 38 -14.16 19.81 9.36
C LEU A 38 -13.74 18.43 9.88
N GLU A 39 -14.05 18.10 11.14
CA GLU A 39 -13.75 16.81 11.74
C GLU A 39 -14.38 15.66 10.95
N GLY A 40 -15.65 15.80 10.53
CA GLY A 40 -16.31 14.84 9.64
C GLY A 40 -15.57 14.67 8.32
N SER A 41 -15.28 15.77 7.62
CA SER A 41 -14.60 15.73 6.32
C SER A 41 -13.18 15.15 6.38
N ILE A 42 -12.44 15.42 7.46
CA ILE A 42 -11.09 14.87 7.69
C ILE A 42 -11.19 13.38 8.02
N GLY A 43 -12.19 12.97 8.80
CA GLY A 43 -12.45 11.57 9.11
C GLY A 43 -12.78 10.75 7.85
N GLU A 44 -13.63 11.29 6.97
CA GLU A 44 -13.95 10.68 5.68
C GLU A 44 -12.70 10.57 4.80
N LEU A 45 -11.93 11.65 4.65
CA LEU A 45 -10.68 11.63 3.87
C LEU A 45 -9.67 10.61 4.43
N ALA A 46 -9.52 10.55 5.76
CA ALA A 46 -8.62 9.58 6.40
C ALA A 46 -9.08 8.14 6.16
N SER A 47 -10.40 7.89 6.23
CA SER A 47 -11.00 6.58 5.94
C SER A 47 -10.80 6.18 4.47
N ASP A 48 -10.98 7.12 3.54
CA ASP A 48 -10.76 6.89 2.11
C ASP A 48 -9.29 6.62 1.80
N LEU A 49 -8.37 7.36 2.44
CA LEU A 49 -6.94 7.10 2.35
C LEU A 49 -6.57 5.73 2.92
N GLU A 50 -7.12 5.35 4.07
CA GLU A 50 -6.91 4.02 4.65
C GLU A 50 -7.44 2.92 3.72
N ALA A 51 -8.64 3.10 3.16
CA ALA A 51 -9.22 2.16 2.21
C ALA A 51 -8.33 2.04 0.96
N GLN A 52 -7.86 3.15 0.41
CA GLN A 52 -6.95 3.13 -0.74
C GLN A 52 -5.61 2.46 -0.41
N LEU A 53 -5.03 2.69 0.76
CA LEU A 53 -3.78 2.04 1.17
C LEU A 53 -3.97 0.54 1.48
N ARG A 54 -5.14 0.12 1.96
CA ARG A 54 -5.48 -1.30 2.17
C ARG A 54 -5.74 -2.02 0.85
N THR A 55 -6.50 -1.39 -0.06
CA THR A 55 -6.82 -1.96 -1.36
C THR A 55 -5.61 -1.96 -2.28
N GLN A 56 -4.81 -0.89 -2.25
CA GLN A 56 -3.52 -0.82 -2.93
C GLN A 56 -2.42 -1.21 -1.93
N GLN A 57 -2.40 -2.46 -1.47
CA GLN A 57 -1.18 -3.01 -0.87
C GLN A 57 -0.03 -2.65 -1.81
N ILE A 58 0.81 -1.68 -1.42
CA ILE A 58 1.80 -1.06 -2.30
C ILE A 58 2.73 -2.13 -2.90
N SER A 59 2.90 -3.27 -2.22
CA SER A 59 3.64 -4.43 -2.72
C SER A 59 2.96 -5.20 -3.87
N ASP A 60 1.63 -5.28 -3.89
CA ASP A 60 0.88 -6.13 -4.83
C ASP A 60 0.66 -5.45 -6.19
N SER A 61 0.66 -4.10 -6.22
CA SER A 61 0.53 -3.35 -7.47
C SER A 61 1.82 -3.27 -8.30
N PHE A 62 3.00 -3.42 -7.68
CA PHE A 62 4.29 -3.38 -8.38
C PHE A 62 4.83 -4.76 -8.77
N VAL A 63 4.28 -5.83 -8.17
CA VAL A 63 4.73 -7.20 -8.38
C VAL A 63 3.67 -7.94 -9.17
N GLN A 64 3.88 -8.07 -10.47
CA GLN A 64 2.96 -8.73 -11.40
C GLN A 64 3.50 -10.09 -11.83
N PHE A 65 2.60 -11.05 -12.02
CA PHE A 65 2.98 -12.36 -12.49
C PHE A 65 3.59 -12.28 -13.90
N THR A 66 4.87 -12.64 -14.02
CA THR A 66 5.59 -12.69 -15.29
C THR A 66 5.62 -14.12 -15.81
N SER A 67 4.65 -14.48 -16.65
CA SER A 67 4.53 -15.84 -17.20
C SER A 67 5.78 -16.28 -18.00
N ALA A 68 6.48 -15.35 -18.66
CA ALA A 68 7.65 -15.66 -19.47
C ALA A 68 8.80 -16.31 -18.69
N HIS A 69 8.92 -16.05 -17.37
CA HIS A 69 9.96 -16.69 -16.55
C HIS A 69 9.77 -18.20 -16.41
N PHE A 70 8.56 -18.69 -16.68
CA PHE A 70 8.20 -20.10 -16.53
C PHE A 70 8.10 -20.84 -17.88
N GLU A 71 8.40 -20.18 -19.00
CA GLU A 71 8.33 -20.74 -20.36
C GLU A 71 9.01 -22.11 -20.49
N PRO A 72 10.22 -22.35 -19.92
CA PRO A 72 10.88 -23.66 -20.01
C PRO A 72 10.08 -24.80 -19.36
N PHE A 73 9.34 -24.53 -18.28
CA PHE A 73 8.51 -25.53 -17.61
C PHE A 73 7.24 -25.83 -18.38
N TYR A 74 6.66 -24.82 -19.05
CA TYR A 74 5.47 -25.02 -19.88
C TYR A 74 5.80 -25.88 -21.11
N GLN A 75 6.96 -25.66 -21.73
CA GLN A 75 7.38 -26.45 -22.90
C GLN A 75 7.62 -27.93 -22.58
N GLN A 76 7.90 -28.25 -21.32
CA GLN A 76 8.13 -29.61 -20.85
C GLN A 76 6.87 -30.24 -20.21
N ASP A 77 5.70 -29.57 -20.30
CA ASP A 77 4.45 -29.98 -19.64
C ASP A 77 4.57 -30.17 -18.12
N LEU A 78 5.56 -29.51 -17.49
CA LEU A 78 5.82 -29.61 -16.05
C LEU A 78 4.89 -28.70 -15.23
N LEU A 79 4.42 -27.61 -15.82
CA LEU A 79 3.53 -26.64 -15.20
C LEU A 79 2.46 -26.16 -16.17
N THR A 80 1.32 -25.80 -15.61
CA THR A 80 0.33 -24.93 -16.25
C THR A 80 0.54 -23.47 -15.82
N VAL A 81 0.03 -22.53 -16.61
CA VAL A 81 0.07 -21.10 -16.27
C VAL A 81 -0.57 -20.83 -14.89
N ALA A 82 -1.68 -21.49 -14.57
CA ALA A 82 -2.35 -21.34 -13.28
C ALA A 82 -1.48 -21.84 -12.11
N GLN A 83 -0.72 -22.92 -12.29
CA GLN A 83 0.20 -23.41 -11.26
C GLN A 83 1.38 -22.46 -11.06
N ALA A 84 1.94 -21.91 -12.14
CA ALA A 84 3.01 -20.92 -12.06
C ALA A 84 2.54 -19.61 -11.40
N GLU A 85 1.32 -19.15 -11.68
CA GLU A 85 0.72 -17.99 -11.02
C GLU A 85 0.53 -18.23 -9.52
N GLN A 86 0.14 -19.45 -9.12
CA GLN A 86 0.05 -19.82 -7.71
C GLN A 86 1.42 -19.82 -7.03
N LEU A 87 2.46 -20.38 -7.68
CA LEU A 87 3.83 -20.33 -7.15
C LEU A 87 4.32 -18.89 -6.97
N PHE A 88 4.03 -18.03 -7.94
CA PHE A 88 4.35 -16.61 -7.87
C PHE A 88 3.62 -15.90 -6.73
N THR A 89 2.32 -16.17 -6.55
CA THR A 89 1.54 -15.63 -5.43
C THR A 89 2.13 -16.05 -4.09
N ASN A 90 2.44 -17.34 -3.93
CA ASN A 90 3.09 -17.85 -2.72
C ASN A 90 4.45 -17.17 -2.46
N ALA A 91 5.24 -16.94 -3.51
CA ALA A 91 6.51 -16.23 -3.41
C ALA A 91 6.34 -14.75 -3.04
N ASN A 92 5.29 -14.08 -3.54
CA ASN A 92 5.01 -12.68 -3.24
C ASN A 92 4.60 -12.47 -1.78
N GLU A 93 3.94 -13.46 -1.17
CA GLU A 93 3.59 -13.47 0.25
C GLU A 93 4.83 -13.61 1.17
N MET A 94 6.00 -13.97 0.64
CA MET A 94 7.23 -14.13 1.43
C MET A 94 7.82 -12.78 1.89
N THR A 95 8.48 -12.83 3.05
CA THR A 95 9.27 -11.70 3.56
C THR A 95 10.57 -11.54 2.76
N ASN A 96 11.14 -10.33 2.69
CA ASN A 96 12.42 -10.10 2.00
C ASN A 96 13.53 -11.05 2.50
N SER A 97 13.58 -11.30 3.81
CA SER A 97 14.56 -12.23 4.40
C SER A 97 14.34 -13.66 3.94
N ALA A 98 13.09 -14.12 3.88
CA ALA A 98 12.76 -15.46 3.41
C ALA A 98 13.09 -15.63 1.92
N ILE A 99 12.84 -14.60 1.10
CA ILE A 99 13.21 -14.57 -0.32
C ILE A 99 14.72 -14.71 -0.48
N LEU A 100 15.52 -13.93 0.25
CA LEU A 100 16.98 -14.00 0.20
C LEU A 100 17.50 -15.40 0.58
N THR A 101 16.99 -15.98 1.68
CA THR A 101 17.37 -17.34 2.09
C THR A 101 16.95 -18.41 1.08
N ALA A 102 15.77 -18.27 0.47
CA ALA A 102 15.31 -19.20 -0.55
C ALA A 102 16.18 -19.12 -1.82
N LEU A 103 16.58 -17.92 -2.24
CA LEU A 103 17.50 -17.73 -3.37
C LEU A 103 18.88 -18.30 -3.08
N GLU A 104 19.46 -18.02 -1.91
CA GLU A 104 20.78 -18.53 -1.54
C GLU A 104 20.82 -20.06 -1.55
N ASN A 105 19.85 -20.70 -0.89
CA ASN A 105 19.75 -22.15 -0.82
C ASN A 105 19.43 -22.77 -2.19
N GLY A 106 18.52 -22.15 -2.94
CA GLY A 106 18.10 -22.61 -4.25
C GLY A 106 19.21 -22.53 -5.29
N ILE A 107 19.90 -21.38 -5.42
CA ILE A 107 21.02 -21.23 -6.35
C ILE A 107 22.15 -22.19 -5.98
N SER A 108 22.43 -22.40 -4.69
CA SER A 108 23.42 -23.38 -4.25
C SER A 108 23.05 -24.82 -4.66
N ALA A 109 21.78 -25.21 -4.47
CA ALA A 109 21.28 -26.51 -4.91
C ALA A 109 21.24 -26.65 -6.45
N MET A 110 21.06 -25.55 -7.17
CA MET A 110 21.02 -25.51 -8.64
C MET A 110 22.41 -25.79 -9.18
N ASN A 111 23.41 -25.11 -8.63
CA ASN A 111 24.82 -25.32 -8.94
C ASN A 111 25.30 -26.73 -8.58
N ALA A 112 24.71 -27.34 -7.54
CA ALA A 112 24.97 -28.72 -7.18
C ALA A 112 24.25 -29.75 -8.06
N GLY A 113 23.30 -29.32 -8.91
CA GLY A 113 22.48 -30.19 -9.75
C GLY A 113 21.51 -31.08 -8.96
N THR A 114 21.18 -30.71 -7.73
CA THR A 114 20.33 -31.51 -6.82
C THR A 114 18.87 -31.08 -6.83
N LEU A 115 18.54 -30.01 -7.56
CA LEU A 115 17.22 -29.41 -7.60
C LEU A 115 16.27 -30.25 -8.47
N THR A 116 15.09 -30.54 -7.94
CA THR A 116 13.99 -31.13 -8.73
C THR A 116 13.31 -30.06 -9.58
N ASP A 117 12.62 -30.46 -10.65
CA ASP A 117 11.87 -29.53 -11.53
C ASP A 117 10.88 -28.66 -10.75
N ALA A 118 10.19 -29.26 -9.77
CA ALA A 118 9.25 -28.55 -8.91
C ALA A 118 9.94 -27.48 -8.05
N GLN A 119 11.09 -27.82 -7.46
CA GLN A 119 11.86 -26.86 -6.67
C GLN A 119 12.47 -25.76 -7.56
N MET A 120 12.76 -26.06 -8.84
CA MET A 120 13.27 -25.08 -9.79
C MET A 120 12.18 -24.06 -10.14
N ALA A 121 10.95 -24.54 -10.34
CA ALA A 121 9.79 -23.68 -10.54
C ALA A 121 9.51 -22.76 -9.34
N GLU A 122 9.63 -23.30 -8.12
CA GLU A 122 9.55 -22.50 -6.88
C GLU A 122 10.65 -21.44 -6.84
N LEU A 123 11.89 -21.80 -7.17
CA LEU A 123 13.02 -20.88 -7.19
C LEU A 123 12.84 -19.76 -8.22
N VAL A 124 12.31 -20.08 -9.41
CA VAL A 124 11.96 -19.11 -10.46
C VAL A 124 10.88 -18.13 -9.99
N ALA A 125 9.86 -18.62 -9.27
CA ALA A 125 8.84 -17.75 -8.68
C ALA A 125 9.46 -16.76 -7.68
N VAL A 126 10.32 -17.25 -6.79
CA VAL A 126 11.03 -16.42 -5.80
C VAL A 126 11.94 -15.40 -6.50
N ALA A 127 12.70 -15.81 -7.52
CA ALA A 127 13.57 -14.91 -8.29
C ALA A 127 12.78 -13.81 -9.01
N SER A 128 11.63 -14.16 -9.60
CA SER A 128 10.74 -13.20 -10.28
C SER A 128 10.23 -12.12 -9.34
N VAL A 129 9.84 -12.51 -8.13
CA VAL A 129 9.40 -11.58 -7.07
C VAL A 129 10.57 -10.73 -6.56
N ALA A 130 11.75 -11.34 -6.38
CA ALA A 130 12.94 -10.65 -5.90
C ALA A 130 13.41 -9.55 -6.86
N TYR A 131 13.34 -9.81 -8.17
CA TYR A 131 13.61 -8.83 -9.22
C TYR A 131 12.67 -7.63 -9.13
N GLN A 132 11.36 -7.87 -9.10
CA GLN A 132 10.37 -6.80 -9.07
C GLN A 132 10.39 -5.99 -7.77
N ARG A 133 10.78 -6.63 -6.66
CA ARG A 133 10.92 -5.97 -5.35
C ARG A 133 12.31 -5.36 -5.14
N ASN A 134 13.21 -5.44 -6.13
CA ASN A 134 14.58 -4.93 -6.04
C ASN A 134 15.31 -5.42 -4.77
N ILE A 135 15.21 -6.72 -4.50
CA ILE A 135 15.80 -7.36 -3.30
C ILE A 135 17.25 -7.80 -3.59
N VAL A 136 17.54 -8.15 -4.84
CA VAL A 136 18.83 -8.64 -5.33
C VAL A 136 19.24 -7.80 -6.52
N ASP A 137 20.55 -7.68 -6.76
CA ASP A 137 21.10 -7.00 -7.93
C ASP A 137 20.56 -7.61 -9.24
N ASP A 138 20.06 -6.75 -10.12
CA ASP A 138 19.46 -7.13 -11.41
C ASP A 138 20.38 -8.05 -12.23
N ALA A 139 21.70 -7.79 -12.20
CA ALA A 139 22.67 -8.59 -12.96
C ALA A 139 22.71 -10.06 -12.51
N VAL A 140 22.49 -10.33 -11.22
CA VAL A 140 22.48 -11.69 -10.66
C VAL A 140 21.23 -12.43 -11.11
N ILE A 141 20.08 -11.76 -11.09
CA ILE A 141 18.79 -12.36 -11.45
C ILE A 141 18.67 -12.57 -12.97
N GLU A 142 19.14 -11.62 -13.77
CA GLU A 142 19.20 -11.77 -15.23
C GLU A 142 20.07 -12.96 -15.63
N GLN A 143 21.23 -13.14 -14.98
CA GLN A 143 22.08 -14.30 -15.21
C GLN A 143 21.36 -15.61 -14.84
N PHE A 144 20.69 -15.64 -13.69
CA PHE A 144 19.90 -16.80 -13.27
C PHE A 144 18.83 -17.18 -14.30
N PHE A 145 18.06 -16.22 -14.83
CA PHE A 145 17.05 -16.52 -15.85
C PHE A 145 17.66 -16.94 -17.19
N SER A 146 18.82 -16.39 -17.56
CA SER A 146 19.57 -16.81 -18.74
C SER A 146 19.99 -18.28 -18.62
N ASP A 147 20.54 -18.68 -17.47
CA ASP A 147 21.00 -20.05 -17.25
C ASP A 147 19.85 -21.06 -17.44
N ILE A 148 18.67 -20.75 -16.91
CA ILE A 148 17.47 -21.62 -17.01
C ILE A 148 16.95 -21.75 -18.45
N HIS A 149 17.04 -20.69 -19.27
CA HIS A 149 16.60 -20.75 -20.66
C HIS A 149 17.57 -21.52 -21.58
N THR A 150 18.80 -21.77 -21.13
CA THR A 150 19.82 -22.47 -21.93
C THR A 150 19.92 -23.98 -21.66
N VAL A 151 19.18 -24.48 -20.66
CA VAL A 151 19.12 -25.90 -20.27
C VAL A 151 17.93 -26.57 -20.94
#